data_AF-A0AAV4I585-F1
#
_entry.id   AF-A0AAV4I585-F1
#
_cell.length_a   1.000
_cell.length_b   1.000
_cell.length_c   1.000
_cell.angle_alpha   90.00
_cell.angle_beta   90.00
_cell.angle_gamma   90.00
#
_symmetry.space_group_name_H-M   'P 1'
#
loop_
_entity.id
_entity.type
_entity.pdbx_description
1 polymer ?
#
loop_
_entity_poly.entity_id
_entity_poly.type
_entity_poly.pdbx_seq_one_letter_code
_entity_poly.pdbx_strand_id
1 'polypeptide(L)'
;MEELEKEFKRISKIDKEQTSELFLEKREELEQMRAKVLEGVLIRAKARWIAYGEKNTRYFCNLENKHFASKRRTSLIIDNGVEKEDNKEIIK
;
A
#
# COMPACT_ATOMS: atom_id res chain seq x y z
N MET A 1 63.01 -11.95 -1.22
CA MET A 1 61.97 -12.09 -0.18
C MET A 1 61.15 -10.81 -0.05
N GLU A 2 61.79 -9.65 0.14
CA GLU A 2 61.09 -8.37 0.34
C GLU A 2 60.33 -7.85 -0.90
N GLU A 3 60.82 -8.12 -2.11
CA GLU A 3 60.11 -7.83 -3.37
C GLU A 3 58.86 -8.70 -3.56
N LEU A 4 58.91 -9.96 -3.13
CA LEU A 4 57.77 -10.88 -3.19
C LEU A 4 56.66 -10.43 -2.23
N GLU A 5 57.02 -9.96 -1.02
CA GLU A 5 56.04 -9.42 -0.07
C GLU A 5 55.39 -8.12 -0.59
N LYS A 6 56.16 -7.26 -1.26
CA LYS A 6 55.62 -6.05 -1.90
C LYS A 6 54.63 -6.38 -3.01
N GLU A 7 54.94 -7.35 -3.87
CA GLU A 7 54.02 -7.79 -4.93
C GLU A 7 52.76 -8.46 -4.36
N PHE A 8 52.88 -9.29 -3.33
CA PHE A 8 51.73 -9.90 -2.66
C PHE A 8 50.77 -8.85 -2.07
N LYS A 9 51.33 -7.82 -1.44
CA LYS A 9 50.56 -6.71 -0.88
C LYS A 9 49.85 -5.91 -1.98
N ARG A 10 50.49 -5.72 -3.14
CA ARG A 10 49.94 -5.02 -4.31
C ARG A 10 48.76 -5.79 -4.91
N ILE A 11 48.94 -7.09 -5.16
CA ILE A 11 47.92 -7.98 -5.70
C ILE A 11 46.70 -8.02 -4.76
N SER A 12 46.91 -8.16 -3.45
CA SER A 12 45.79 -8.20 -2.48
C SER A 12 44.98 -6.90 -2.43
N LYS A 13 45.60 -5.77 -2.76
CA LYS A 13 44.94 -4.46 -2.77
C LYS A 13 44.09 -4.29 -4.03
N ILE A 14 44.63 -4.71 -5.18
CA ILE A 14 43.92 -4.70 -6.47
C ILE A 14 42.68 -5.60 -6.40
N ASP A 15 42.79 -6.81 -5.83
CA ASP A 15 41.63 -7.71 -5.65
C ASP A 15 40.52 -7.07 -4.80
N LYS A 16 40.88 -6.33 -3.73
CA LYS A 16 39.91 -5.63 -2.88
C LYS A 16 39.24 -4.47 -3.59
N GLU A 17 40.00 -3.70 -4.38
CA GLU A 17 39.47 -2.59 -5.17
C GLU A 17 38.51 -3.11 -6.26
N GLN A 18 38.89 -4.15 -7.01
CA GLN A 18 38.03 -4.80 -7.99
C GLN A 18 36.76 -5.39 -7.36
N THR A 19 36.89 -6.01 -6.18
CA THR A 19 35.73 -6.52 -5.42
C THR A 19 34.80 -5.39 -5.00
N SER A 20 35.34 -4.23 -4.61
CA SER A 20 34.55 -3.04 -4.24
C SER A 20 33.84 -2.42 -5.43
N GLU A 21 34.48 -2.36 -6.60
CA GLU A 21 33.88 -1.86 -7.83
C GLU A 21 32.72 -2.75 -8.28
N LEU A 22 32.93 -4.07 -8.30
CA LEU A 22 31.89 -5.04 -8.63
C LEU A 22 30.70 -4.95 -7.65
N PHE A 23 30.97 -4.75 -6.36
CA PHE A 23 29.92 -4.55 -5.36
C PHE A 23 29.07 -3.30 -5.64
N LEU A 24 29.71 -2.19 -6.04
CA LEU A 24 29.01 -0.95 -6.38
C LEU A 24 28.15 -1.13 -7.63
N GLU A 25 28.69 -1.77 -8.67
CA GLU A 25 27.96 -2.08 -9.91
C GLU A 25 26.71 -2.94 -9.61
N LYS A 26 26.86 -4.02 -8.83
CA LYS A 26 25.72 -4.86 -8.44
C LYS A 26 24.69 -4.15 -7.58
N ARG A 27 25.12 -3.22 -6.74
CA ARG A 27 24.19 -2.37 -5.97
C ARG A 27 23.39 -1.46 -6.90
N GLU A 28 24.03 -0.87 -7.89
CA GLU A 28 23.37 0.01 -8.85
C GLU A 28 22.39 -0.75 -9.74
N GLU A 29 22.76 -1.94 -10.22
CA GLU A 29 21.85 -2.84 -10.94
C GLU A 29 20.59 -3.16 -10.10
N LEU A 30 20.75 -3.43 -8.80
CA LEU A 30 19.64 -3.68 -7.87
C LEU A 30 18.73 -2.45 -7.70
N GLU A 31 19.29 -1.26 -7.61
CA GLU A 31 18.52 -0.02 -7.53
C GLU A 31 17.72 0.23 -8.82
N GLN A 32 18.33 0.02 -9.98
CA GLN A 32 17.65 0.13 -11.27
C GLN A 32 16.49 -0.87 -11.39
N MET A 33 16.67 -2.12 -10.94
CA MET A 33 15.59 -3.11 -10.90
C MET A 33 14.44 -2.67 -9.99
N ARG A 34 14.75 -2.15 -8.79
CA ARG A 34 13.74 -1.64 -7.85
C ARG A 34 12.97 -0.45 -8.43
N ALA A 35 13.66 0.47 -9.12
CA ALA A 35 13.03 1.61 -9.76
C ALA A 35 11.98 1.18 -10.79
N LYS A 36 12.30 0.20 -11.65
CA LYS A 36 11.35 -0.36 -12.63
C LYS A 36 10.13 -1.00 -11.97
N VAL A 37 10.34 -1.75 -10.88
CA VAL A 37 9.23 -2.35 -10.13
C VAL A 37 8.34 -1.27 -9.52
N LEU A 38 8.94 -0.24 -8.93
CA LEU A 38 8.22 0.87 -8.31
C LEU A 38 7.37 1.63 -9.34
N GLU A 39 7.93 1.93 -10.51
CA GLU A 39 7.21 2.56 -11.61
C GLU A 39 5.96 1.75 -11.99
N GLY A 40 6.10 0.43 -12.16
CA GLY A 40 4.98 -0.44 -12.44
C GLY A 40 3.91 -0.44 -11.33
N VAL A 41 4.33 -0.36 -10.06
CA VAL A 41 3.40 -0.25 -8.92
C VAL A 41 2.63 1.06 -8.96
N LEU A 42 3.32 2.19 -9.22
CA LEU A 42 2.71 3.52 -9.30
C LEU A 42 1.68 3.60 -10.43
N ILE A 43 2.03 3.10 -11.63
CA ILE A 43 1.12 3.07 -12.78
C ILE A 43 -0.13 2.25 -12.47
N ARG A 44 0.03 1.03 -11.91
CA ARG A 44 -1.11 0.18 -11.54
C ARG A 44 -1.96 0.78 -10.43
N ALA A 45 -1.36 1.43 -9.44
CA ALA A 45 -2.10 2.11 -8.38
C ALA A 45 -2.96 3.25 -8.94
N LYS A 46 -2.37 4.08 -9.81
CA LYS A 46 -3.08 5.16 -10.51
C LYS A 46 -4.20 4.63 -11.39
N ALA A 47 -3.94 3.59 -12.20
CA ALA A 47 -4.94 2.98 -13.06
C ALA A 47 -6.11 2.40 -12.24
N ARG A 48 -5.83 1.72 -11.11
CA ARG A 48 -6.86 1.21 -10.20
C ARG A 48 -7.69 2.35 -9.60
N TRP A 49 -7.07 3.43 -9.16
CA TRP A 49 -7.78 4.58 -8.63
C TRP A 49 -8.71 5.23 -9.66
N ILE A 50 -8.24 5.40 -10.90
CA ILE A 50 -9.06 5.95 -11.98
C ILE A 50 -10.24 5.02 -12.31
N ALA A 51 -10.00 3.71 -12.35
CA ALA A 51 -11.02 2.73 -12.74
C ALA A 51 -12.06 2.47 -11.64
N TYR A 52 -11.65 2.44 -10.36
CA TYR A 52 -12.50 2.00 -9.26
C TYR A 52 -12.73 3.07 -8.18
N GLY A 53 -12.08 4.23 -8.30
CA GLY A 53 -12.05 5.25 -7.26
C GLY A 53 -11.17 4.86 -6.07
N GLU A 54 -11.36 5.56 -4.95
CA GLU A 54 -10.78 5.17 -3.67
C GLU A 54 -11.31 3.80 -3.27
N LYS A 55 -10.41 2.85 -2.97
CA LYS A 55 -10.83 1.58 -2.38
C LYS A 55 -11.56 1.90 -1.08
N ASN A 56 -12.81 1.46 -0.98
CA ASN A 56 -13.57 1.51 0.26
C ASN A 56 -12.73 0.89 1.39
N THR A 57 -12.25 1.77 2.28
CA THR A 57 -11.50 1.34 3.45
C THR A 57 -12.44 0.51 4.33
N ARG A 58 -11.86 -0.33 5.19
CA ARG A 58 -12.64 -1.04 6.22
C ARG A 58 -13.52 -0.06 7.03
N TYR A 59 -13.08 1.19 7.17
CA TYR A 59 -13.87 2.27 7.76
C TYR A 59 -15.15 2.57 6.97
N PHE A 60 -15.08 2.82 5.66
CA PHE A 60 -16.28 3.12 4.85
C PHE A 60 -17.24 1.94 4.76
N CYS A 61 -16.74 0.70 4.64
CA CYS A 61 -17.60 -0.50 4.68
C CYS A 61 -18.29 -0.65 6.05
N ASN A 62 -17.57 -0.39 7.15
CA ASN A 62 -18.16 -0.42 8.49
C ASN A 62 -19.16 0.72 8.71
N LEU A 63 -18.91 1.89 8.12
CA LEU A 63 -19.82 3.03 8.18
C LEU A 63 -21.11 2.72 7.43
N GLU A 64 -21.03 2.09 6.26
CA GLU A 64 -22.20 1.61 5.51
C GLU A 64 -23.00 0.57 6.29
N ASN A 65 -22.33 -0.40 6.92
CA ASN A 65 -22.98 -1.38 7.81
C ASN A 65 -23.68 -0.72 9.01
N LYS A 66 -23.01 0.26 9.65
CA LYS A 66 -23.60 1.05 10.74
C LYS A 66 -24.78 1.87 10.26
N HIS A 67 -24.68 2.51 9.09
CA HIS A 67 -25.77 3.26 8.49
C HIS A 67 -26.94 2.34 8.11
N PHE A 68 -26.69 1.14 7.60
CA PHE A 68 -27.73 0.16 7.31
C PHE A 68 -28.47 -0.30 8.58
N ALA A 69 -27.73 -0.51 9.68
CA ALA A 69 -28.32 -0.82 10.97
C ALA A 69 -29.10 0.39 11.55
N SER A 70 -28.54 1.60 11.44
CA SER A 70 -29.08 2.84 12.01
C SER A 70 -30.24 3.45 11.21
N LYS A 71 -30.26 3.31 9.88
CA LYS A 71 -31.32 3.86 9.00
C LYS A 71 -32.62 3.04 9.03
N ARG A 72 -32.64 1.92 9.77
CA ARG A 72 -33.90 1.28 10.15
C ARG A 72 -34.55 2.13 11.24
N ARG A 73 -35.15 3.26 10.85
CA ARG A 73 -36.10 3.95 11.73
C ARG A 73 -37.33 3.06 11.83
N THR A 74 -37.36 2.26 12.88
CA THR A 74 -38.51 1.42 13.18
C THR A 74 -39.66 2.25 13.74
N SER A 75 -39.38 3.39 14.39
CA SER A 75 -40.41 4.22 15.01
C SER A 75 -40.58 5.61 14.38
N LEU A 76 -41.84 6.05 14.31
CA LEU A 76 -42.23 7.42 13.99
C LEU A 76 -43.21 7.93 15.04
N ILE A 77 -43.03 9.19 15.45
CA ILE A 77 -43.98 9.91 16.31
C ILE A 77 -44.95 10.65 15.40
N ILE A 78 -46.24 10.32 15.50
CA ILE A 78 -47.31 11.01 14.78
C ILE A 78 -47.81 12.18 15.64
N ASP A 79 -48.40 13.21 15.03
CA ASP A 79 -48.88 14.47 15.66
C ASP A 79 -49.67 14.33 16.97
N ASN A 80 -50.23 13.14 17.26
CA ASN A 80 -50.91 12.82 18.51
C ASN A 80 -49.99 12.33 19.64
N GLY A 81 -48.66 12.37 19.46
CA GLY A 81 -47.67 11.93 20.44
C GLY A 81 -47.55 10.41 20.60
N VAL A 82 -48.20 9.62 19.75
CA VAL A 82 -48.14 8.15 19.78
C VAL A 82 -46.97 7.67 18.94
N GLU A 83 -46.10 6.87 19.54
CA GLU A 83 -44.99 6.20 18.86
C GLU A 83 -45.50 4.92 18.17
N LYS A 84 -45.28 4.82 16.86
CA LYS A 84 -45.59 3.62 16.09
C LYS A 84 -44.33 2.98 15.57
N GLU A 85 -44.12 1.72 15.95
CA GLU A 85 -42.94 0.92 15.59
C GLU A 85 -43.17 -0.01 14.38
N ASP A 86 -44.42 -0.16 13.92
CA ASP A 86 -44.76 -1.17 12.92
C ASP A 86 -44.71 -0.62 11.49
N ASN A 87 -43.86 -1.21 10.64
CA ASN A 87 -43.64 -0.77 9.26
C ASN A 87 -44.93 -0.76 8.40
N LYS A 88 -45.89 -1.64 8.69
CA LYS A 88 -47.19 -1.70 7.99
C LYS A 88 -48.10 -0.53 8.33
N GLU A 89 -47.89 0.12 9.48
CA GLU A 89 -48.67 1.28 9.90
C GLU A 89 -48.05 2.61 9.44
N ILE A 90 -46.76 2.58 9.10
CA ILE A 90 -45.97 3.74 8.65
C ILE A 90 -46.13 3.98 7.15
N ILE A 91 -46.31 2.92 6.36
CA ILE A 91 -46.50 3.01 4.90
C ILE A 91 -47.98 2.79 4.60
N LYS A 92 -48.65 3.84 4.13
CA LYS A 92 -50.06 3.81 3.71
C LYS A 92 -50.23 3.18 2.32
#